data_AF-A0AAV2I7R1-F1
#
_entry.id   AF-A0AAV2I7R1-F1
#
_cell.length_a   1.000
_cell.length_b   1.000
_cell.length_c   1.000
_cell.angle_alpha   90.00
_cell.angle_beta   90.00
_cell.angle_gamma   90.00
#
_symmetry.space_group_name_H-M   'P 1'
#
loop_
_entity.id
_entity.type
_entity.pdbx_description
1 polymer ?
#
loop_
_entity_poly.entity_id
_entity_poly.type
_entity_poly.pdbx_seq_one_letter_code
_entity_poly.pdbx_strand_id
1 'polypeptide(L)'
;MLFFISAVYVLSYLTSITLSVVRVAIPGVILSLNSGPQAVYSLFLLSYLVNSGVNPIFYSFYDRNFKKESKKMFKLITRRKNGCL
;
A
#
# COMPACT_ATOMS: atom_id res chain seq x y z
N MET A 1 10.01 -11.57 -8.36
CA MET A 1 9.68 -10.71 -7.19
C MET A 1 9.74 -9.24 -7.55
N LEU A 2 10.89 -8.71 -7.99
CA LEU A 2 11.04 -7.31 -8.37
C LEU A 2 10.04 -6.87 -9.45
N PHE A 3 9.85 -7.67 -10.50
CA PHE A 3 8.87 -7.35 -11.55
C PHE A 3 7.45 -7.14 -11.01
N PHE A 4 6.97 -8.01 -10.12
CA PHE A 4 5.62 -7.87 -9.53
C PHE A 4 5.50 -6.65 -8.62
N ILE A 5 6.53 -6.40 -7.80
CA ILE A 5 6.57 -5.22 -6.93
C ILE A 5 6.54 -3.94 -7.78
N SER A 6 7.36 -3.88 -8.82
CA SER A 6 7.40 -2.75 -9.75
C SER A 6 6.08 -2.61 -10.53
N ALA A 7 5.46 -3.70 -10.98
CA ALA A 7 4.19 -3.65 -11.68
C ALA A 7 3.06 -3.12 -10.77
N VAL A 8 2.96 -3.60 -9.53
CA VAL A 8 1.99 -3.09 -8.56
C VAL A 8 2.25 -1.61 -8.25
N TYR A 9 3.52 -1.23 -8.07
CA TYR A 9 3.89 0.16 -7.86
C TYR A 9 3.43 1.06 -9.02
N VAL A 10 3.73 0.68 -10.26
CA VAL A 10 3.34 1.45 -11.45
C VAL A 10 1.82 1.56 -11.54
N LEU A 11 1.07 0.47 -11.37
CA LEU A 11 -0.39 0.49 -11.46
C LEU A 11 -1.04 1.35 -10.37
N SER A 12 -0.63 1.18 -9.12
CA SER A 12 -1.13 1.97 -7.98
C SER A 12 -0.79 3.44 -8.13
N TYR A 13 0.45 3.76 -8.50
CA TYR A 13 0.91 5.15 -8.59
C TYR A 13 0.31 5.87 -9.79
N LEU A 14 0.21 5.20 -10.94
CA LEU A 14 -0.41 5.73 -12.15
C LEU A 14 -1.89 6.07 -11.89
N THR A 15 -2.62 5.18 -11.22
CA THR A 15 -4.03 5.41 -10.86
C THR A 15 -4.20 6.65 -9.98
N SER A 16 -3.39 6.79 -8.93
CA SER A 16 -3.42 7.97 -8.05
C SER A 16 -3.03 9.26 -8.78
N ILE A 17 -2.04 9.22 -9.67
CA ILE A 17 -1.63 10.39 -10.47
C ILE A 17 -2.74 10.80 -11.45
N THR A 18 -3.30 9.86 -12.20
CA THR A 18 -4.36 10.17 -13.18
C THR A 18 -5.55 10.85 -12.49
N LEU A 19 -6.00 10.34 -11.35
CA LEU A 19 -7.09 10.96 -10.59
C LEU A 19 -6.71 12.35 -10.05
N SER A 20 -5.46 12.52 -9.61
CA SER A 20 -4.97 13.83 -9.15
C SER A 20 -4.93 14.85 -10.28
N VAL A 21 -4.51 14.43 -11.48
CA VAL A 21 -4.51 15.28 -12.69
C VAL A 21 -5.93 15.66 -13.08
N VAL A 22 -6.87 14.71 -13.08
CA VAL A 22 -8.29 14.97 -13.38
C VAL A 22 -8.87 16.01 -12.41
N ARG A 23 -8.53 15.90 -11.11
CA ARG A 23 -8.97 16.87 -10.09
C ARG A 23 -8.49 18.29 -10.37
N VAL A 24 -7.27 18.44 -10.88
CA VAL A 24 -6.67 19.75 -11.20
C VAL A 24 -7.18 20.28 -12.54
N ALA A 25 -7.30 19.41 -13.54
CA ALA A 25 -7.72 19.77 -14.90
C ALA A 25 -9.21 20.13 -15.00
N ILE A 26 -10.05 19.51 -14.16
CA ILE A 26 -11.51 19.74 -14.16
C ILE A 26 -11.95 20.15 -12.74
N PRO A 27 -11.74 21.41 -12.35
CA PRO A 27 -12.18 21.89 -11.06
C PRO A 27 -13.71 21.75 -10.94
N GLY A 28 -14.17 21.15 -9.85
CA GLY A 28 -15.60 20.91 -9.60
C GLY A 28 -16.10 19.51 -9.95
N VAL A 29 -15.29 18.66 -10.61
CA VAL A 29 -15.67 17.26 -10.86
C VAL A 29 -16.09 16.60 -9.54
N ILE A 30 -15.26 16.66 -8.49
CA ILE A 30 -15.55 16.04 -7.18
C ILE A 30 -16.81 16.61 -6.52
N LEU A 31 -17.05 17.91 -6.66
CA LEU A 31 -18.21 18.59 -6.06
C LEU A 31 -19.53 18.18 -6.73
N SER A 32 -19.47 17.70 -7.97
CA SER A 32 -20.64 17.19 -8.71
C SER A 32 -20.94 15.71 -8.46
N LEU A 33 -20.07 14.96 -7.75
CA LEU A 33 -20.34 13.56 -7.43
C LEU A 33 -21.22 13.43 -6.19
N ASN A 34 -22.19 12.51 -6.27
CA ASN A 34 -22.93 12.04 -5.11
C ASN A 34 -22.03 11.27 -4.13
N SER A 35 -22.53 11.01 -2.92
CA SER A 35 -21.80 10.42 -1.80
C SER A 35 -21.13 9.07 -2.10
N GLY A 36 -21.76 8.20 -2.91
CA GLY A 36 -21.18 6.91 -3.29
C GLY A 36 -19.94 7.05 -4.19
N PRO A 37 -20.05 7.68 -5.37
CA PRO A 37 -18.91 7.89 -6.26
C PRO A 37 -17.77 8.72 -5.64
N GLN A 38 -18.07 9.65 -4.75
CA GLN A 38 -17.05 10.40 -4.00
C GLN A 38 -16.22 9.50 -3.06
N ALA A 39 -16.85 8.52 -2.42
CA ALA A 39 -16.16 7.54 -1.58
C ALA A 39 -15.25 6.63 -2.42
N VAL A 40 -15.74 6.16 -3.57
CA VAL A 40 -14.95 5.35 -4.52
C VAL A 40 -13.74 6.15 -5.02
N TYR A 41 -13.94 7.40 -5.41
CA TYR A 41 -12.84 8.29 -5.83
C TYR A 41 -11.77 8.43 -4.74
N SER A 42 -12.18 8.64 -3.49
CA SER A 42 -11.27 8.74 -2.35
C SER A 42 -10.50 7.44 -2.11
N LEU A 43 -11.15 6.29 -2.25
CA LEU A 43 -10.50 4.98 -2.14
C LEU A 43 -9.46 4.76 -3.24
N PHE A 44 -9.76 5.12 -4.49
CA PHE A 44 -8.79 5.01 -5.58
C PHE A 44 -7.65 6.03 -5.46
N LEU A 45 -7.90 7.20 -4.89
CA LEU A 45 -6.83 8.13 -4.53
C LEU A 45 -5.85 7.48 -3.56
N LEU A 46 -6.36 6.75 -2.55
CA LEU A 46 -5.54 6.02 -1.57
C LEU A 46 -4.84 4.77 -2.14
N SER A 47 -5.06 4.43 -3.42
CA SER A 47 -4.43 3.26 -4.04
C SER A 47 -2.90 3.29 -4.02
N TYR A 48 -2.26 4.47 -3.93
CA TYR A 48 -0.80 4.56 -3.72
C TYR A 48 -0.33 3.89 -2.42
N LEU A 49 -1.17 3.79 -1.38
CA LEU A 49 -0.82 3.14 -0.11
C LEU A 49 -0.65 1.62 -0.27
N VAL A 50 -1.26 1.04 -1.31
CA VAL A 50 -1.11 -0.38 -1.65
C VAL A 50 0.37 -0.71 -1.88
N ASN A 51 1.14 0.20 -2.48
CA ASN A 51 2.58 0.02 -2.67
C ASN A 51 3.31 -0.26 -1.35
N SER A 52 3.00 0.48 -0.28
CA SER A 52 3.65 0.29 1.02
C SER A 52 3.28 -1.03 1.69
N GLY A 53 2.05 -1.52 1.49
CA GLY A 53 1.57 -2.78 2.08
C GLY A 53 1.96 -4.04 1.31
N VAL A 54 2.08 -3.94 -0.01
CA VAL A 54 2.35 -5.09 -0.88
C VAL A 54 3.78 -5.56 -0.77
N ASN A 55 4.75 -4.67 -0.52
CA ASN A 55 6.17 -5.02 -0.44
C ASN A 55 6.46 -6.07 0.66
N PRO A 56 6.07 -5.87 1.94
CA PRO A 56 6.20 -6.90 2.97
C PRO A 56 5.48 -8.21 2.64
N ILE A 57 4.33 -8.15 1.97
CA ILE A 57 3.58 -9.34 1.55
C ILE A 57 4.43 -10.14 0.55
N PHE A 58 4.91 -9.52 -0.53
CA PHE A 58 5.76 -10.21 -1.51
C PHE A 58 7.06 -10.72 -0.90
N TYR A 59 7.73 -9.95 -0.05
CA TYR A 59 8.92 -10.42 0.65
C TYR A 59 8.61 -11.61 1.56
N SER A 60 7.49 -11.56 2.28
CA SER A 60 7.06 -12.66 3.13
C SER A 60 6.74 -13.93 2.35
N PHE A 61 6.27 -13.86 1.10
CA PHE A 61 6.00 -15.05 0.29
C PHE A 61 7.23 -15.56 -0.46
N TYR A 62 7.99 -14.67 -1.10
CA TYR A 62 9.03 -15.01 -2.07
C TYR A 62 10.46 -14.95 -1.53
N ASP A 63 10.73 -14.24 -0.44
CA ASP A 63 12.07 -14.12 0.14
C ASP A 63 12.20 -14.97 1.42
N ARG A 64 12.99 -16.05 1.30
CA ARG A 64 13.26 -16.97 2.42
C ARG A 64 14.15 -16.35 3.50
N ASN A 65 15.05 -15.44 3.13
CA ASN A 65 15.91 -14.75 4.08
C ASN A 65 15.10 -13.73 4.87
N PHE A 66 14.25 -12.96 4.18
CA PHE A 66 13.29 -12.05 4.82
C PHE A 66 12.42 -12.77 5.83
N LYS A 67 11.79 -13.90 5.44
CA LYS A 67 11.02 -14.75 6.36
C LYS A 67 11.80 -15.16 7.61
N LYS A 68 13.06 -15.59 7.44
CA LYS A 68 13.91 -16.04 8.54
C LYS A 68 14.19 -14.92 9.53
N GLU A 69 14.61 -13.75 9.02
CA GLU A 69 14.94 -12.59 9.85
C GLU A 69 13.69 -11.98 10.49
N SER A 70 12.54 -11.91 9.79
CA SER A 70 11.28 -11.46 10.39
C SER A 70 10.83 -12.36 11.53
N LYS A 71 10.93 -13.69 11.38
CA LYS A 71 10.63 -14.65 12.47
C LYS A 71 11.59 -14.48 13.66
N LYS A 72 12.87 -14.25 13.39
CA LYS A 72 13.88 -13.98 14.43
C LYS A 72 13.53 -12.70 15.20
N MET A 73 13.22 -11.62 14.49
CA MET A 73 12.83 -10.34 15.09
C MET A 73 11.56 -10.47 15.93
N PHE A 74 10.53 -11.16 15.41
CA PHE A 74 9.29 -11.40 16.16
C PHE A 74 9.53 -12.18 17.45
N LYS A 75 10.35 -13.26 17.41
CA LYS A 75 10.76 -13.99 18.61
C LYS A 75 11.49 -13.11 19.62
N LEU A 76 12.35 -12.20 19.17
CA LEU A 76 13.06 -11.27 20.05
C LEU A 76 12.08 -10.28 20.71
N ILE A 77 11.12 -9.74 19.96
CA ILE A 77 10.08 -8.84 20.49
C ILE A 77 9.23 -9.56 21.53
N THR A 78 8.77 -10.79 21.25
CA THR A 78 8.01 -11.60 22.21
C THR A 78 8.82 -11.93 23.46
N ARG A 79 10.11 -12.28 23.30
CA ARG A 79 11.01 -12.53 24.44
C ARG A 79 11.25 -11.28 25.28
N ARG A 80 11.43 -10.11 24.66
CA ARG A 80 11.56 -8.83 25.36
C ARG A 80 10.29 -8.49 26.14
N LYS A 81 9.11 -8.81 25.60
CA LYS A 81 7.82 -8.60 26.29
C LYS A 81 7.64 -9.54 27.49
N ASN A 82 8.18 -10.76 27.41
CA ASN A 82 8.07 -11.77 28.47
C ASN A 82 9.19 -11.70 29.52
N GLY A 83 10.32 -11.05 29.23
CA GLY A 83 11.46 -10.87 30.14
C GLY A 83 11.50 -9.50 30.82
N CYS A 84 10.43 -8.71 30.71
CA CYS A 84 10.26 -7.41 31.37
C CYS A 84 9.20 -7.49 32.48
N LEU A 85 9.15 -8.63 33.18
CA LEU A 85 8.43 -8.86 34.43
C LEU A 85 9.44 -9.34 35.47
#